data_AF-A0AAV3ZIN9-F1
#
_entry.id   AF-A0AAV3ZIN9-F1
#
_cell.length_a   1.000
_cell.length_b   1.000
_cell.length_c   1.000
_cell.angle_alpha   90.00
_cell.angle_beta   90.00
_cell.angle_gamma   90.00
#
_symmetry.space_group_name_H-M   'P 1'
#
loop_
_entity.id
_entity.type
_entity.pdbx_description
1 polymer ?
#
loop_
_entity_poly.entity_id
_entity_poly.type
_entity_poly.pdbx_seq_one_letter_code
_entity_poly.pdbx_strand_id
1 'polypeptide(L)' 'MACGTCSVEHAMKAAFMAYRRRERGGKPPSKEEIESCVHNTPPGNPKLSVLSFKNAFHGRTM' A
#
# COMPACT_ATOMS: atom_id res chain seq x y z
N MET A 1 -7.20 -8.44 14.87
CA MET A 1 -6.66 -9.75 14.48
C MET A 1 -5.14 -9.67 14.56
N ALA A 2 -4.49 -10.56 15.31
CA ALA A 2 -3.04 -10.56 15.52
C ALA A 2 -2.44 -11.89 15.03
N CYS A 3 -2.02 -11.95 13.77
CA CYS A 3 -1.36 -13.10 13.15
C CYS A 3 -0.22 -12.65 12.21
N GLY A 4 0.62 -13.60 11.77
CA GLY A 4 1.74 -13.29 10.88
C GLY A 4 1.32 -12.64 9.55
N THR A 5 0.24 -13.13 8.94
CA THR A 5 -0.28 -12.59 7.68
C THR A 5 -0.67 -11.12 7.82
N CYS A 6 -1.43 -10.74 8.85
CA CYS A 6 -1.82 -9.34 9.01
C CYS A 6 -0.63 -8.43 9.36
N SER A 7 0.43 -8.95 9.98
CA SER A 7 1.68 -8.21 10.16
C SER A 7 2.33 -7.88 8.82
N VAL A 8 2.38 -8.85 7.90
CA VAL A 8 2.92 -8.63 6.55
C VAL A 8 2.06 -7.61 5.78
N GLU A 9 0.74 -7.72 5.81
CA GLU A 9 -0.14 -6.77 5.11
C GLU A 9 -0.02 -5.34 5.64
N HIS A 10 0.07 -5.16 6.96
CA HIS A 10 0.30 -3.84 7.54
C HIS A 10 1.68 -3.29 7.16
N ALA A 11 2.71 -4.14 7.09
CA ALA A 11 4.02 -3.73 6.61
C ALA A 11 3.98 -3.27 5.14
N MET A 12 3.29 -4.00 4.24
CA MET A 12 3.13 -3.58 2.85
C MET A 12 2.39 -2.25 2.73
N LYS A 13 1.27 -2.09 3.44
CA LYS A 13 0.51 -0.83 3.47
C LYS A 13 1.38 0.32 3.99
N ALA A 14 2.13 0.12 5.08
CA ALA A 14 3.02 1.13 5.64
C ALA A 14 4.11 1.55 4.63
N ALA A 15 4.71 0.57 3.93
CA ALA A 15 5.71 0.84 2.89
C ALA A 15 5.10 1.66 1.73
N PHE A 16 3.90 1.32 1.26
CA PHE A 16 3.21 2.07 0.20
C PHE A 16 2.88 3.51 0.65
N MET A 17 2.39 3.69 1.88
CA MET A 17 2.12 5.02 2.43
C MET A 17 3.39 5.87 2.54
N ALA A 18 4.50 5.29 3.00
CA ALA A 18 5.79 5.96 3.07
C ALA A 18 6.32 6.34 1.69
N TYR A 19 6.26 5.42 0.72
CA TYR A 19 6.65 5.66 -0.66
C TYR A 19 5.87 6.83 -1.28
N ARG A 20 4.52 6.82 -1.16
CA ARG A 20 3.67 7.90 -1.69
C ARG A 20 3.87 9.23 -0.96
N ARG A 21 4.11 9.22 0.36
CA ARG A 21 4.48 10.43 1.10
C ARG A 21 5.79 11.04 0.58
N ARG A 22 6.78 10.21 0.24
CA ARG A 22 8.04 10.65 -0.36
C ARG A 22 7.81 11.27 -1.74
N GLU A 23 7.01 10.63 -2.60
CA GLU A 23 6.69 11.17 -3.94
C GLU A 23 5.93 12.51 -3.88
N ARG A 24 5.08 12.71 -2.87
CA ARG A 24 4.42 13.99 -2.62
C ARG A 24 5.32 15.06 -2.00
N GLY A 25 6.60 14.76 -1.72
CA GLY A 25 7.48 15.68 -1.01
C GLY A 25 7.00 16.02 0.39
N GLY A 26 6.36 15.07 1.09
CA GLY A 26 5.81 15.26 2.44
C GLY A 26 4.44 15.95 2.50
N LYS A 27 3.92 16.44 1.37
CA LYS A 27 2.59 17.08 1.31
C LYS A 27 1.45 16.09 1.60
N PRO A 28 0.30 16.59 2.09
CA PRO A 28 -0.91 15.77 2.20
C PRO A 28 -1.39 15.27 0.82
N PRO A 29 -2.24 14.22 0.77
CA PRO A 29 -2.85 13.77 -0.46
C PRO A 29 -3.62 14.89 -1.17
N SER A 30 -3.63 14.88 -2.51
CA SER A 30 -4.44 15.82 -3.29
C SER A 30 -5.94 15.51 -3.17
N LYS A 31 -6.78 16.48 -3.54
CA LYS A 31 -8.23 16.25 -3.63
C LYS A 31 -8.58 15.10 -4.57
N GLU A 32 -7.94 15.04 -5.73
CA GLU A 32 -8.13 13.96 -6.72
C GLU A 32 -7.69 12.59 -6.17
N GLU A 33 -6.60 12.50 -5.41
CA GLU A 33 -6.19 11.26 -4.74
C GLU A 33 -7.22 10.79 -3.72
N ILE A 34 -7.86 11.72 -2.99
CA ILE A 34 -8.92 11.40 -2.02
C ILE A 34 -10.20 10.94 -2.72
N GLU A 35 -10.59 11.60 -3.81
CA GLU A 35 -11.81 11.27 -4.55
C GLU A 35 -11.68 9.96 -5.35
N SER A 36 -10.51 9.70 -5.94
CA SER A 36 -10.28 8.50 -6.75
C SER A 36 -10.02 7.21 -5.94
N CYS A 37 -9.52 7.33 -4.69
CA CYS A 37 -9.17 6.15 -3.88
C CYS A 37 -10.40 5.33 -3.47
N VAL A 38 -11.55 5.97 -3.22
CA VAL A 38 -12.81 5.29 -2.87
C VAL A 38 -13.40 4.50 -4.04
N HIS A 39 -12.98 4.82 -5.27
CA HIS A 39 -13.36 4.11 -6.49
C HIS A 39 -12.29 3.11 -6.95
N ASN A 40 -11.28 2.83 -6.12
CA ASN A 40 -10.15 1.95 -6.46
C ASN A 40 -9.41 2.35 -7.74
N THR A 41 -9.39 3.66 -8.04
CA THR A 41 -8.80 4.18 -9.29
C THR A 41 -7.58 5.06 -9.00
N PRO A 42 -6.59 5.12 -9.92
CA PRO A 42 -5.53 6.11 -9.82
C PRO A 42 -6.08 7.55 -9.91
N PRO A 43 -5.41 8.54 -9.31
CA PRO A 43 -4.15 8.43 -8.57
C PRO A 43 -4.28 7.92 -7.12
N GLY A 44 -5.50 7.82 -6.57
CA GLY A 44 -5.77 7.44 -5.17
C GLY A 44 -5.48 5.97 -4.84
N ASN A 45 -5.61 5.08 -5.84
CA ASN A 45 -5.14 3.69 -5.79
C ASN A 45 -3.92 3.54 -6.73
N PRO A 46 -2.68 3.71 -6.22
CA PRO A 46 -1.48 3.70 -7.05
C PRO A 46 -1.06 2.28 -7.44
N LYS A 47 -0.52 2.13 -8.66
CA LYS A 47 0.02 0.85 -9.17
C LYS A 47 1.42 0.58 -8.64
N LEU A 48 1.54 0.26 -7.36
CA LEU A 48 2.80 -0.13 -6.71
C LEU A 48 2.93 -1.65 -6.62
N SER A 49 4.16 -2.14 -6.51
CA SER A 49 4.48 -3.55 -6.38
C SER A 49 5.43 -3.78 -5.21
N VAL A 50 5.30 -4.95 -4.57
CA VAL A 50 6.32 -5.48 -3.64
C VAL A 50 7.09 -6.55 -4.38
N LEU A 51 8.41 -6.39 -4.47
CA LEU A 51 9.29 -7.44 -4.99
C LEU A 51 9.41 -8.56 -3.96
N SER A 52 9.23 -9.79 -4.40
CA SER A 52 9.44 -11.01 -3.59
C SER A 52 10.36 -11.98 -4.32
N PHE A 53 10.71 -13.07 -3.63
CA PHE A 53 11.62 -14.09 -4.14
C PHE A 53 10.90 -15.41 -4.41
N LYS A 54 11.46 -16.21 -5.31
CA LYS A 54 10.97 -17.56 -5.59
C LYS A 54 10.89 -18.37 -4.29
N ASN A 55 9.77 -19.07 -4.08
CA ASN A 55 9.45 -19.87 -2.89
C ASN A 55 9.26 -19.08 -1.57
N ALA A 56 9.19 -17.74 -1.59
CA ALA A 56 8.85 -16.97 -0.40
C ALA A 56 7.39 -17.24 0.05
N PHE A 57 7.17 -17.34 1.36
CA PHE A 57 5.85 -17.54 1.96
C PHE A 57 5.51 -16.37 2.88
N HIS A 58 4.46 -15.61 2.53
CA HIS A 58 4.10 -14.34 3.18
C HIS A 58 2.73 -14.38 3.88
N GLY A 59 2.20 -15.57 4.14
CA GLY A 59 0.86 -15.78 4.68
C GLY A 59 -0.20 -15.97 3.59
N ARG A 60 -1.43 -16.21 4.02
CA ARG A 60 -2.62 -16.45 3.19
C ARG A 60 -3.82 -15.76 3.81
N THR A 61 -3.98 -14.46 3.56
CA THR A 61 -5.12 -13.71 4.10
C THR A 61 -6.41 -14.27 3.54
N MET A 62 -7.48 -14.29 4.35
CA MET A 62 -8.84 -14.62 3.92
C MET A 62 -9.72 -13.40 3.97
#